data_AF-A0A9E4YSJ3-F1
#
_entry.id   AF-A0A9E4YSJ3-F1
#
_cell.length_a   1.000
_cell.length_b   1.000
_cell.length_c   1.000
_cell.angle_alpha   90.00
_cell.angle_beta   90.00
_cell.angle_gamma   90.00
#
_symmetry.space_group_name_H-M   'P 1'
#
loop_
_entity.id
_entity.type
_entity.pdbx_description
1 polymer ?
#
loop_
_entity_poly.entity_id
_entity_poly.type
_entity_poly.pdbx_seq_one_letter_code
_entity_poly.pdbx_strand_id
1 'polypeptide(L)'
;MIVAAAWADHEISNEETNSLKDLLFRLPELTGHEWAMLEMYIESPIGEEERERLVDQLKGQLRSSADKALAKQALEELVSADGVVTDEERVVVDAIKAEIDSVSVGVFGQLGRLVSGSVSRRDQALRGAPNREQHFEDFIKNKVYYGLQVRMEGGNGKAVSLDIPDADLRLLALTGGLMARVAHVDLEVTEEEIAAMVKALEDGWNLRSDQAAFVVEVAVSEIGPDMDYYRLSREFFENTDEEQRAEFLKVLFAVSDAHGGVSHEEIEEIRTIATALRLPHKTFIDAKLTIPKERRSS
;
A
#
# COMPACT_ATOMS: atom_id res chain seq x y z
N MET A 1 3.73 12.26 -11.02
CA MET A 1 4.03 12.24 -12.48
C MET A 1 5.26 11.39 -12.76
N ILE A 2 6.43 11.69 -12.19
CA ILE A 2 7.67 11.03 -12.62
C ILE A 2 7.66 9.51 -12.32
N VAL A 3 7.14 9.11 -11.16
CA VAL A 3 6.87 7.69 -10.82
C VAL A 3 5.86 7.02 -11.79
N ALA A 4 4.93 7.78 -12.39
CA ALA A 4 3.95 7.25 -13.35
C ALA A 4 4.53 6.89 -14.71
N ALA A 5 5.73 7.37 -15.03
CA ALA A 5 6.44 6.97 -16.23
C ALA A 5 7.16 5.62 -16.06
N ALA A 6 7.60 5.28 -14.84
CA ALA A 6 8.20 3.98 -14.55
C ALA A 6 7.19 2.83 -14.72
N TRP A 7 5.90 3.07 -14.43
CA TRP A 7 4.82 2.10 -14.62
C TRP A 7 4.37 1.94 -16.09
N ALA A 8 5.25 2.16 -17.07
CA ALA A 8 4.89 2.21 -18.50
C ALA A 8 4.24 0.92 -19.01
N ASP A 9 4.74 -0.23 -18.57
CA ASP A 9 4.29 -1.59 -18.91
C ASP A 9 3.38 -2.22 -17.84
N HIS A 10 2.98 -1.45 -16.81
CA HIS A 10 2.23 -1.90 -15.62
C HIS A 10 3.00 -2.85 -14.71
N GLU A 11 4.30 -3.00 -14.90
CA GLU A 11 5.22 -3.67 -14.00
C GLU A 11 6.28 -2.66 -13.54
N ILE A 12 6.88 -2.89 -12.37
CA ILE A 12 8.10 -2.20 -11.96
C ILE A 12 8.97 -3.23 -11.28
N SER A 13 10.20 -3.39 -11.74
CA SER A 13 11.12 -4.33 -11.12
C SER A 13 11.59 -3.83 -9.76
N ASN A 14 12.07 -4.75 -8.90
CA ASN A 14 12.69 -4.38 -7.63
C ASN A 14 13.95 -3.51 -7.85
N GLU A 15 14.66 -3.69 -8.96
CA GLU A 15 15.84 -2.89 -9.31
C GLU A 15 15.47 -1.46 -9.71
N GLU A 16 14.40 -1.29 -10.52
CA GLU A 16 13.82 0.01 -10.84
C GLU A 16 13.32 0.73 -9.60
N THR A 17 12.63 0.00 -8.71
CA THR A 17 12.12 0.54 -7.43
C THR A 17 13.26 1.06 -6.55
N ASN A 18 14.35 0.31 -6.43
CA ASN A 18 15.51 0.73 -5.64
C ASN A 18 16.24 1.92 -6.26
N SER A 19 16.42 1.91 -7.58
CA SER A 19 17.04 3.01 -8.32
C SER A 19 16.22 4.30 -8.20
N LEU A 20 14.89 4.18 -8.23
CA LEU A 20 13.95 5.25 -8.00
C LEU A 20 14.06 5.81 -6.56
N LYS A 21 14.08 4.93 -5.55
CA LYS A 21 14.28 5.35 -4.15
C LYS A 21 15.61 6.11 -4.00
N ASP A 22 16.70 5.58 -4.55
CA ASP A 22 18.03 6.21 -4.53
C ASP A 22 18.05 7.59 -5.20
N LEU A 23 17.34 7.76 -6.31
CA LEU A 23 17.22 9.04 -7.00
C LEU A 23 16.43 10.05 -6.15
N LEU A 24 15.32 9.62 -5.55
CA LEU A 24 14.51 10.46 -4.67
C LEU A 24 15.30 10.90 -3.42
N PHE A 25 16.20 10.05 -2.89
CA PHE A 25 17.06 10.39 -1.76
C PHE A 25 18.08 11.49 -2.07
N ARG A 26 18.35 11.74 -3.36
CA ARG A 26 19.26 12.81 -3.81
C ARG A 26 18.54 14.14 -4.01
N LEU A 27 17.20 14.16 -4.00
CA LEU A 27 16.43 15.40 -4.08
C LEU A 27 16.46 16.15 -2.73
N PRO A 28 16.58 17.49 -2.73
CA PRO A 28 16.65 18.29 -1.50
C PRO A 28 15.35 18.27 -0.68
N GLU A 29 15.48 18.34 0.65
CA GLU A 29 14.45 18.49 1.70
C GLU A 29 13.03 17.99 1.37
N LEU A 30 12.88 16.73 0.97
CA LEU A 30 11.57 16.07 0.99
C LEU A 30 11.15 15.85 2.45
N THR A 31 9.96 16.33 2.79
CA THR A 31 9.31 16.05 4.07
C THR A 31 8.89 14.58 4.16
N GLY A 32 8.71 14.05 5.37
CA GLY A 32 8.21 12.67 5.55
C GLY A 32 6.84 12.43 4.89
N HIS A 33 5.99 13.47 4.80
CA HIS A 33 4.71 13.40 4.09
C HIS A 33 4.90 13.24 2.58
N GLU A 34 5.79 14.03 1.97
CA GLU A 34 6.08 13.95 0.53
C GLU A 34 6.73 12.60 0.18
N TRP A 35 7.60 12.09 1.05
CA TRP A 35 8.17 10.75 0.92
C TRP A 35 7.11 9.67 0.92
N ALA A 36 6.20 9.67 1.89
CA ALA A 36 5.17 8.65 1.96
C ALA A 36 4.18 8.76 0.78
N MET A 37 3.92 9.98 0.26
CA MET A 37 3.14 10.12 -0.98
C MET A 37 3.87 9.49 -2.17
N LEU A 38 5.19 9.66 -2.27
CA LEU A 38 5.97 9.04 -3.33
C LEU A 38 5.95 7.52 -3.21
N GLU A 39 6.13 7.00 -2.00
CA GLU A 39 6.05 5.56 -1.70
C GLU A 39 4.70 4.97 -2.15
N MET A 40 3.59 5.64 -1.86
CA MET A 40 2.25 5.25 -2.33
C MET A 40 2.16 5.08 -3.86
N TYR A 41 2.86 5.92 -4.63
CA TYR A 41 2.92 5.81 -6.09
C TYR A 41 3.93 4.76 -6.59
N ILE A 42 4.94 4.44 -5.79
CA ILE A 42 5.96 3.42 -6.10
C ILE A 42 5.41 2.02 -5.89
N GLU A 43 4.60 1.82 -4.85
CA GLU A 43 4.17 0.49 -4.43
C GLU A 43 2.96 -0.07 -5.19
N SER A 44 2.31 0.75 -6.03
CA SER A 44 1.12 0.31 -6.75
C SER A 44 1.05 0.85 -8.18
N PRO A 45 0.63 0.02 -9.15
CA PRO A 45 0.62 0.39 -10.56
C PRO A 45 -0.24 1.60 -10.83
N ILE A 46 0.23 2.50 -11.71
CA ILE A 46 -0.50 3.70 -12.11
C ILE A 46 -1.15 3.43 -13.46
N GLY A 47 -2.48 3.27 -13.42
CA GLY A 47 -3.31 3.08 -14.62
C GLY A 47 -3.33 4.30 -15.53
N GLU A 48 -3.79 4.10 -16.76
CA GLU A 48 -3.79 5.11 -17.82
C GLU A 48 -4.54 6.40 -17.43
N GLU A 49 -5.76 6.27 -16.89
CA GLU A 49 -6.58 7.42 -16.49
C GLU A 49 -5.93 8.27 -15.39
N GLU A 50 -5.32 7.62 -14.40
CA GLU A 50 -4.61 8.31 -13.32
C GLU A 50 -3.31 8.96 -13.84
N ARG A 51 -2.59 8.29 -14.76
CA ARG A 51 -1.40 8.85 -15.41
C ARG A 51 -1.75 10.13 -16.19
N GLU A 52 -2.83 10.11 -16.97
CA GLU A 52 -3.32 11.29 -17.68
C GLU A 52 -3.62 12.45 -16.71
N ARG A 53 -4.27 12.15 -15.58
CA ARG A 53 -4.54 13.13 -14.51
C ARG A 53 -3.27 13.75 -13.94
N LEU A 54 -2.26 12.92 -13.64
CA LEU A 54 -0.99 13.40 -13.11
C LEU A 54 -0.23 14.28 -14.12
N VAL A 55 -0.28 13.94 -15.40
CA VAL A 55 0.32 14.75 -16.48
C VAL A 55 -0.40 16.09 -16.59
N ASP A 56 -1.73 16.12 -16.54
CA ASP A 56 -2.49 17.37 -16.60
C ASP A 56 -2.22 18.28 -15.37
N GLN A 57 -2.15 17.70 -14.18
CA GLN A 57 -1.76 18.41 -12.96
C GLN A 57 -0.38 19.05 -13.08
N LEU A 58 0.60 18.32 -13.63
CA LEU A 58 1.94 18.88 -13.90
C LEU A 58 1.87 20.06 -14.87
N LYS A 59 1.14 19.93 -15.99
CA LYS A 59 0.97 21.03 -16.95
C LYS A 59 0.37 22.28 -16.31
N GLY A 60 -0.55 22.09 -15.38
CA GLY A 60 -1.13 23.17 -14.58
C GLY A 60 -0.10 23.96 -13.78
N GLN A 61 0.94 23.29 -13.29
CA GLN A 61 2.01 23.84 -12.44
C GLN A 61 3.18 24.46 -13.22
N LEU A 62 3.39 24.09 -14.48
CA LEU A 62 4.46 24.66 -15.32
C LEU A 62 4.20 26.14 -15.62
N ARG A 63 5.11 27.02 -15.18
CA ARG A 63 5.02 28.48 -15.32
C ARG A 63 6.11 29.07 -16.23
N SER A 64 7.20 28.35 -16.45
CA SER A 64 8.35 28.84 -17.21
C SER A 64 8.94 27.77 -18.14
N SER A 65 9.78 28.20 -19.09
CA SER A 65 10.58 27.28 -19.91
C SER A 65 11.63 26.53 -19.10
N ALA A 66 12.10 27.11 -17.98
CA ALA A 66 12.99 26.42 -17.05
C ALA A 66 12.28 25.27 -16.34
N ASP A 67 11.01 25.45 -15.95
CA ASP A 67 10.20 24.40 -15.31
C ASP A 67 10.00 23.22 -16.26
N LYS A 68 9.78 23.51 -17.56
CA LYS A 68 9.69 22.46 -18.59
C LYS A 68 10.99 21.68 -18.73
N ALA A 69 12.12 22.39 -18.77
CA ALA A 69 13.43 21.76 -18.90
C ALA A 69 13.72 20.86 -17.69
N LEU A 70 13.42 21.36 -16.49
CA LEU A 70 13.57 20.60 -15.24
C LEU A 70 12.68 19.36 -15.22
N ALA A 71 11.41 19.47 -15.58
CA ALA A 71 10.48 18.34 -15.61
C ALA A 71 10.93 17.25 -16.60
N LYS A 72 11.44 17.64 -17.77
CA LYS A 72 11.96 16.70 -18.77
C LYS A 72 13.27 16.04 -18.31
N GLN A 73 14.17 16.80 -17.70
CA GLN A 73 15.42 16.28 -17.15
C GLN A 73 15.13 15.25 -16.05
N ALA A 74 14.24 15.57 -15.11
CA ALA A 74 13.88 14.67 -14.03
C ALA A 74 13.21 13.37 -14.54
N LEU A 75 12.44 13.45 -15.62
CA LEU A 75 11.86 12.29 -16.29
C LEU A 75 12.93 11.39 -16.93
N GLU A 76 13.94 11.99 -17.58
CA GLU A 76 15.06 11.26 -18.18
C GLU A 76 15.91 10.56 -17.11
N GLU A 77 16.27 11.29 -16.05
CA GLU A 77 17.10 10.78 -14.96
C GLU A 77 16.41 9.61 -14.24
N LEU A 78 15.08 9.65 -14.12
CA LEU A 78 14.31 8.61 -13.44
C LEU A 78 14.15 7.34 -14.29
N VAL A 79 13.82 7.47 -15.57
CA VAL A 79 13.69 6.30 -16.46
C VAL A 79 15.03 5.66 -16.78
N SER A 80 16.13 6.42 -16.72
CA SER A 80 17.48 5.85 -16.86
C SER A 80 18.15 5.48 -15.52
N ALA A 81 17.41 5.50 -14.41
CA ALA A 81 17.98 5.36 -13.08
C ALA A 81 18.61 3.98 -12.82
N ASP A 82 18.00 2.92 -13.36
CA ASP A 82 18.46 1.53 -13.30
C ASP A 82 19.49 1.20 -14.40
N GLY A 83 19.70 2.12 -15.35
CA GLY A 83 20.60 1.98 -16.48
C GLY A 83 20.02 1.21 -17.68
N VAL A 84 18.75 0.81 -17.66
CA VAL A 84 18.06 0.12 -18.75
C VAL A 84 16.77 0.86 -19.07
N VAL A 85 16.55 1.19 -20.35
CA VAL A 85 15.30 1.82 -20.78
C VAL A 85 14.63 0.91 -21.80
N THR A 86 13.44 0.41 -21.45
CA THR A 86 12.62 -0.42 -22.34
C THR A 86 12.01 0.42 -23.47
N ASP A 87 11.54 -0.25 -24.54
CA ASP A 87 10.89 0.44 -25.66
C ASP A 87 9.55 1.06 -25.21
N GLU A 88 8.83 0.38 -24.31
CA GLU A 88 7.58 0.82 -23.70
C GLU A 88 7.77 2.08 -22.85
N GLU A 89 8.76 2.08 -21.94
CA GLU A 89 9.10 3.27 -21.13
C GLU A 89 9.49 4.44 -22.01
N ARG A 90 10.29 4.20 -23.06
CA ARG A 90 10.69 5.25 -23.99
C ARG A 90 9.49 5.89 -24.69
N VAL A 91 8.53 5.07 -25.14
CA VAL A 91 7.29 5.57 -25.76
C VAL A 91 6.49 6.44 -24.78
N VAL A 92 6.34 6.00 -23.52
CA VAL A 92 5.61 6.75 -22.49
C VAL A 92 6.32 8.05 -22.15
N VAL A 93 7.64 8.02 -21.96
CA VAL A 93 8.45 9.21 -21.68
C VAL A 93 8.38 10.23 -22.81
N ASP A 94 8.50 9.79 -24.05
CA ASP A 94 8.44 10.66 -25.22
C ASP A 94 7.05 11.30 -25.39
N ALA A 95 5.99 10.53 -25.13
CA ALA A 95 4.63 11.06 -25.09
C ALA A 95 4.46 12.15 -24.01
N ILE A 96 4.97 11.92 -22.79
CA ILE A 96 4.92 12.90 -21.70
C ILE A 96 5.74 14.16 -22.04
N LYS A 97 6.94 14.01 -22.61
CA LYS A 97 7.78 15.13 -23.05
C LYS A 97 7.07 16.00 -24.10
N ALA A 98 6.42 15.37 -25.09
CA ALA A 98 5.64 16.08 -26.10
C ALA A 98 4.48 16.88 -25.49
N GLU A 99 3.80 16.29 -24.51
CA GLU A 99 2.72 16.93 -23.76
C GLU A 99 3.23 18.13 -22.93
N ILE A 100 4.40 18.05 -22.30
CA ILE A 100 5.07 19.17 -21.61
C ILE A 100 5.44 20.29 -22.60
N ASP A 101 5.97 19.93 -23.77
CA ASP A 101 6.38 20.89 -24.79
C ASP A 101 5.20 21.67 -25.37
N SER A 102 4.01 21.07 -25.43
CA SER A 102 2.78 21.72 -25.87
C SER A 102 2.30 22.89 -24.97
N VAL A 103 2.73 22.94 -23.70
CA VAL A 103 2.24 23.94 -22.74
C VAL A 103 2.74 25.36 -23.07
N SER A 104 1.84 26.32 -23.26
CA SER A 104 2.25 27.72 -23.49
C SER A 104 2.62 28.41 -22.16
N VAL A 105 3.92 28.61 -21.92
CA VAL A 105 4.49 29.20 -20.66
C VAL A 105 4.81 30.70 -20.76
N GLY A 106 4.31 31.40 -21.78
CA GLY A 106 4.50 32.86 -21.95
C GLY A 106 3.39 33.72 -21.32
N VAL A 107 3.64 35.02 -21.14
CA VAL A 107 2.69 36.02 -20.58
C VAL A 107 1.34 36.04 -21.33
N PHE A 108 1.35 35.74 -22.64
CA PHE A 108 0.15 35.62 -23.47
C PHE A 108 -0.55 34.25 -23.39
N GLY A 109 0.12 33.20 -22.91
CA GLY A 109 -0.46 31.87 -22.72
C GLY A 109 -1.39 31.78 -21.51
N GLN A 110 -1.20 32.65 -20.51
CA GLN A 110 -2.04 32.74 -19.31
C GLN A 110 -3.47 33.20 -19.62
N LEU A 111 -3.67 34.04 -20.64
CA LEU A 111 -5.00 34.49 -21.08
C LEU A 111 -5.71 33.47 -21.98
N GLY A 112 -4.99 32.53 -22.59
CA GLY A 112 -5.54 31.48 -23.46
C GLY A 112 -6.20 30.31 -22.71
N ARG A 113 -5.87 30.09 -21.42
CA ARG A 113 -6.43 29.01 -20.58
C ARG A 113 -7.93 29.16 -20.31
N LEU A 114 -8.53 30.31 -20.60
CA LEU A 114 -9.97 30.57 -20.41
C LEU A 114 -10.85 30.24 -21.64
N VAL A 115 -10.27 29.84 -22.79
CA VAL A 115 -11.01 29.79 -24.07
C VAL A 115 -11.09 28.39 -24.72
N SER A 116 -10.46 27.35 -24.17
CA SER A 116 -10.45 26.02 -24.80
C SER A 116 -11.73 25.22 -24.50
N GLY A 117 -12.77 25.40 -25.32
CA GLY A 117 -14.05 24.66 -25.29
C GLY A 117 -14.00 23.17 -25.64
N SER A 118 -12.83 22.61 -25.98
CA SER A 118 -12.60 21.16 -26.12
C SER A 118 -12.20 20.48 -24.79
N VAL A 119 -11.98 21.27 -23.73
CA VAL A 119 -11.59 20.80 -22.39
C VAL A 119 -12.75 20.10 -21.68
N SER A 120 -14.02 20.36 -22.03
CA SER A 120 -15.14 19.91 -21.19
C SER A 120 -15.36 18.39 -21.08
N ARG A 121 -14.95 17.58 -22.08
CA ARG A 121 -15.01 16.10 -21.97
C ARG A 121 -13.77 15.53 -21.28
N ARG A 122 -12.59 16.09 -21.55
CA ARG A 122 -11.34 15.71 -20.86
C ARG A 122 -11.39 16.08 -19.38
N ASP A 123 -11.87 17.28 -19.05
CA ASP A 123 -12.10 17.75 -17.67
C ASP A 123 -13.13 16.88 -16.93
N GLN A 124 -14.15 16.34 -17.61
CA GLN A 124 -15.06 15.37 -17.00
C GLN A 124 -14.41 14.01 -16.73
N ALA A 125 -13.62 13.48 -17.67
CA ALA A 125 -12.88 12.22 -17.48
C ALA A 125 -11.82 12.36 -16.37
N LEU A 126 -11.09 13.49 -16.33
CA LEU A 126 -10.09 13.80 -15.33
C LEU A 126 -10.65 14.00 -13.92
N ARG A 127 -11.91 14.47 -13.79
CA ARG A 127 -12.61 14.56 -12.49
C ARG A 127 -13.09 13.20 -11.96
N GLY A 128 -13.28 12.21 -12.84
CA GLY A 128 -13.65 10.85 -12.47
C GLY A 128 -12.48 9.87 -12.37
N ALA A 129 -11.30 10.27 -12.84
CA ALA A 129 -10.10 9.44 -12.79
C ALA A 129 -9.74 9.08 -11.34
N PRO A 130 -9.25 7.85 -11.09
CA PRO A 130 -8.80 7.43 -9.77
C PRO A 130 -7.80 8.42 -9.18
N ASN A 131 -8.01 8.77 -7.91
CA ASN A 131 -7.10 9.62 -7.15
C ASN A 131 -6.72 8.94 -5.85
N ARG A 132 -5.63 8.18 -5.91
CA ARG A 132 -5.15 7.42 -4.76
C ARG A 132 -4.79 8.31 -3.58
N GLU A 133 -4.39 9.58 -3.78
CA GLU A 133 -4.07 10.52 -2.70
C GLU A 133 -5.23 10.74 -1.73
N GLN A 134 -6.49 10.51 -2.15
CA GLN A 134 -7.65 10.53 -1.26
C GLN A 134 -7.60 9.45 -0.18
N HIS A 135 -6.91 8.35 -0.47
CA HIS A 135 -6.68 7.21 0.43
C HIS A 135 -5.33 7.30 1.14
N PHE A 136 -4.65 8.45 1.08
CA PHE A 136 -3.32 8.61 1.70
C PHE A 136 -3.34 8.35 3.22
N GLU A 137 -4.38 8.83 3.91
CA GLU A 137 -4.54 8.53 5.35
C GLU A 137 -4.64 7.03 5.62
N ASP A 138 -5.30 6.29 4.73
CA ASP A 138 -5.46 4.85 4.83
C ASP A 138 -4.16 4.12 4.50
N PHE A 139 -3.41 4.59 3.52
CA PHE A 139 -2.06 4.10 3.24
C PHE A 139 -1.15 4.20 4.48
N ILE A 140 -1.19 5.33 5.19
CA ILE A 140 -0.39 5.54 6.41
C ILE A 140 -0.90 4.73 7.59
N LYS A 141 -2.22 4.63 7.79
CA LYS A 141 -2.83 4.06 9.00
C LYS A 141 -3.12 2.57 8.91
N ASN A 142 -3.47 2.10 7.73
CA ASN A 142 -3.95 0.76 7.47
C ASN A 142 -3.56 0.34 6.05
N LYS A 143 -2.27 0.13 5.85
CA LYS A 143 -1.67 -0.24 4.56
C LYS A 143 -2.33 -1.46 3.93
N VAL A 144 -2.73 -2.44 4.74
CA VAL A 144 -3.48 -3.63 4.29
C VAL A 144 -4.83 -3.23 3.70
N TYR A 145 -5.59 -2.34 4.35
CA TYR A 145 -6.87 -1.87 3.82
C TYR A 145 -6.69 -1.09 2.51
N TYR A 146 -5.69 -0.21 2.43
CA TYR A 146 -5.34 0.46 1.18
C TYR A 146 -5.00 -0.56 0.08
N GLY A 147 -4.16 -1.55 0.39
CA GLY A 147 -3.78 -2.61 -0.54
C GLY A 147 -4.97 -3.45 -1.03
N LEU A 148 -5.98 -3.66 -0.18
CA LEU A 148 -7.24 -4.32 -0.56
C LEU A 148 -8.03 -3.46 -1.55
N GLN A 149 -8.21 -2.16 -1.26
CA GLN A 149 -8.94 -1.26 -2.16
C GLN A 149 -8.30 -1.19 -3.54
N VAL A 150 -6.98 -0.97 -3.59
CA VAL A 150 -6.24 -0.89 -4.85
C VAL A 150 -6.36 -2.18 -5.66
N ARG A 151 -6.23 -3.35 -5.05
CA ARG A 151 -6.31 -4.64 -5.77
C ARG A 151 -7.74 -4.99 -6.17
N MET A 152 -8.75 -4.57 -5.41
CA MET A 152 -10.17 -4.72 -5.78
C MET A 152 -10.56 -3.82 -6.96
N GLU A 153 -9.99 -2.63 -7.06
CA GLU A 153 -10.22 -1.68 -8.16
C GLU A 153 -9.36 -1.96 -9.40
N GLY A 154 -8.13 -2.48 -9.20
CA GLY A 154 -7.04 -2.53 -10.18
C GLY A 154 -7.14 -3.61 -11.28
N GLY A 155 -8.24 -4.35 -11.40
CA GLY A 155 -8.53 -5.18 -12.59
C GLY A 155 -7.61 -6.38 -12.91
N ASN A 156 -6.49 -6.59 -12.20
CA ASN A 156 -5.50 -7.63 -12.50
C ASN A 156 -5.84 -9.02 -11.93
N GLY A 157 -7.02 -9.56 -12.27
CA GLY A 157 -7.15 -11.01 -12.46
C GLY A 157 -8.01 -11.82 -11.48
N LYS A 158 -8.42 -11.28 -10.33
CA LYS A 158 -9.55 -11.82 -9.55
C LYS A 158 -10.26 -10.67 -8.85
N ALA A 159 -11.36 -10.20 -9.44
CA ALA A 159 -12.25 -9.25 -8.77
C ALA A 159 -12.93 -9.95 -7.58
N VAL A 160 -12.21 -10.06 -6.47
CA VAL A 160 -12.74 -10.57 -5.21
C VAL A 160 -13.52 -9.42 -4.59
N SER A 161 -14.84 -9.48 -4.73
CA SER A 161 -15.73 -8.56 -4.02
C SER A 161 -15.87 -9.00 -2.56
N LEU A 162 -15.57 -8.11 -1.64
CA LEU A 162 -15.86 -8.24 -0.21
C LEU A 162 -17.15 -7.45 0.08
N ASP A 163 -18.28 -8.14 0.17
CA ASP A 163 -19.58 -7.55 0.50
C ASP A 163 -19.72 -7.42 2.02
N ILE A 164 -18.87 -6.58 2.61
CA ILE A 164 -18.89 -6.24 4.04
C ILE A 164 -18.88 -4.72 4.21
N PRO A 165 -19.47 -4.19 5.30
CA PRO A 165 -19.42 -2.76 5.59
C PRO A 165 -17.97 -2.23 5.66
N ASP A 166 -17.76 -0.98 5.23
CA ASP A 166 -16.41 -0.39 5.17
C ASP A 166 -15.66 -0.42 6.52
N ALA A 167 -16.37 -0.14 7.61
CA ALA A 167 -15.81 -0.22 8.96
C ALA A 167 -15.32 -1.64 9.30
N ASP A 168 -16.07 -2.65 8.89
CA ASP A 168 -15.71 -4.06 9.10
C ASP A 168 -14.54 -4.47 8.20
N LEU A 169 -14.47 -3.93 6.97
CA LEU A 169 -13.34 -4.13 6.07
C LEU A 169 -12.04 -3.54 6.63
N ARG A 170 -12.11 -2.34 7.24
CA ARG A 170 -10.98 -1.72 7.93
C ARG A 170 -10.51 -2.59 9.08
N LEU A 171 -11.43 -3.06 9.93
CA LEU A 171 -11.09 -3.93 11.05
C LEU A 171 -10.55 -5.30 10.59
N LEU A 172 -11.11 -5.87 9.53
CA LEU A 172 -10.64 -7.09 8.90
C LEU A 172 -9.19 -6.94 8.41
N ALA A 173 -8.86 -5.82 7.76
CA ALA A 173 -7.52 -5.51 7.31
C ALA A 173 -6.52 -5.35 8.46
N LEU A 174 -6.92 -4.68 9.57
CA LEU A 174 -6.10 -4.59 10.78
C LEU A 174 -5.84 -5.97 11.40
N THR A 175 -6.87 -6.82 11.42
CA THR A 175 -6.79 -8.20 11.91
C THR A 175 -5.80 -9.01 11.06
N GLY A 176 -5.95 -8.96 9.74
CA GLY A 176 -5.04 -9.58 8.78
C GLY A 176 -3.60 -9.13 8.99
N GLY A 177 -3.35 -7.82 9.03
CA GLY A 177 -2.01 -7.25 9.21
C GLY A 177 -1.35 -7.64 10.53
N LEU A 178 -2.10 -7.70 11.64
CA LEU A 178 -1.55 -8.12 12.94
C LEU A 178 -1.23 -9.62 12.99
N MET A 179 -2.05 -10.48 12.35
CA MET A 179 -1.71 -11.89 12.19
C MET A 179 -0.47 -12.08 11.33
N ALA A 180 -0.41 -11.36 10.20
CA ALA A 180 0.71 -11.41 9.26
C ALA A 180 2.01 -10.97 9.95
N ARG A 181 1.98 -9.90 10.75
CA ARG A 181 3.10 -9.44 11.58
C ARG A 181 3.65 -10.54 12.48
N VAL A 182 2.78 -11.28 13.18
CA VAL A 182 3.21 -12.35 14.09
C VAL A 182 3.83 -13.50 13.31
N ALA A 183 3.22 -13.90 12.20
CA ALA A 183 3.73 -15.00 11.37
C ALA A 183 5.03 -14.67 10.62
N HIS A 184 5.41 -13.39 10.49
CA HIS A 184 6.63 -12.97 9.80
C HIS A 184 7.79 -12.65 10.78
N VAL A 185 7.66 -12.95 12.06
CA VAL A 185 8.68 -12.60 13.07
C VAL A 185 10.05 -13.23 12.77
N ASP A 186 10.07 -14.45 12.25
CA ASP A 186 11.27 -15.19 11.85
C ASP A 186 11.65 -14.98 10.36
N LEU A 187 10.98 -14.05 9.69
CA LEU A 187 11.15 -13.68 8.27
C LEU A 187 10.64 -14.71 7.24
N GLU A 188 9.93 -15.76 7.65
CA GLU A 188 9.30 -16.72 6.74
C GLU A 188 7.89 -17.06 7.20
N VAL A 189 6.87 -16.72 6.39
CA VAL A 189 5.50 -17.15 6.65
C VAL A 189 5.25 -18.52 6.00
N THR A 190 4.93 -19.53 6.80
CA THR A 190 4.69 -20.89 6.32
C THR A 190 3.32 -21.06 5.65
N GLU A 191 3.16 -22.10 4.81
CA GLU A 191 1.86 -22.41 4.20
C GLU A 191 0.80 -22.77 5.26
N GLU A 192 1.21 -23.41 6.37
CA GLU A 192 0.36 -23.76 7.49
C GLU A 192 -0.16 -22.51 8.23
N GLU A 193 0.69 -21.51 8.46
CA GLU A 193 0.28 -20.23 9.06
C GLU A 193 -0.66 -19.45 8.15
N ILE A 194 -0.37 -19.38 6.85
CA ILE A 194 -1.27 -18.78 5.87
C ILE A 194 -2.64 -19.47 5.93
N ALA A 195 -2.68 -20.81 5.93
CA ALA A 195 -3.93 -21.56 6.04
C ALA A 195 -4.68 -21.29 7.36
N ALA A 196 -3.96 -21.15 8.48
CA ALA A 196 -4.54 -20.80 9.77
C ALA A 196 -5.11 -19.37 9.80
N MET A 197 -4.40 -18.40 9.19
CA MET A 197 -4.90 -17.04 9.02
C MET A 197 -6.18 -17.02 8.18
N VAL A 198 -6.21 -17.74 7.07
CA VAL A 198 -7.41 -17.85 6.21
C VAL A 198 -8.56 -18.42 7.00
N LYS A 199 -8.34 -19.51 7.74
CA LYS A 199 -9.36 -20.13 8.59
C LYS A 199 -9.90 -19.18 9.65
N ALA A 200 -9.01 -18.41 10.30
CA ALA A 200 -9.41 -17.43 11.30
C ALA A 200 -10.32 -16.33 10.72
N LEU A 201 -10.03 -15.85 9.51
CA LEU A 201 -10.88 -14.84 8.85
C LEU A 201 -12.20 -15.43 8.33
N GLU A 202 -12.19 -16.67 7.83
CA GLU A 202 -13.42 -17.40 7.47
C GLU A 202 -14.36 -17.48 8.68
N ASP A 203 -13.85 -17.93 9.83
CA ASP A 203 -14.66 -18.18 11.01
C ASP A 203 -15.08 -16.87 11.71
N GLY A 204 -14.22 -15.86 11.73
CA GLY A 204 -14.48 -14.58 12.41
C GLY A 204 -15.40 -13.63 11.65
N TRP A 205 -15.37 -13.65 10.31
CA TRP A 205 -16.14 -12.74 9.45
C TRP A 205 -17.14 -13.44 8.52
N ASN A 206 -17.27 -14.77 8.61
CA ASN A 206 -18.12 -15.58 7.73
C ASN A 206 -17.79 -15.36 6.24
N LEU A 207 -16.49 -15.24 5.95
CA LEU A 207 -15.97 -15.06 4.60
C LEU A 207 -15.89 -16.41 3.88
N ARG A 208 -16.01 -16.38 2.56
CA ARG A 208 -15.62 -17.53 1.74
C ARG A 208 -14.11 -17.68 1.72
N SER A 209 -13.64 -18.89 1.44
CA SER A 209 -12.21 -19.19 1.37
C SER A 209 -11.44 -18.32 0.38
N ASP A 210 -12.02 -18.00 -0.78
CA ASP A 210 -11.41 -17.09 -1.77
C ASP A 210 -11.29 -15.64 -1.25
N GLN A 211 -12.26 -15.19 -0.44
CA GLN A 211 -12.25 -13.86 0.17
C GLN A 211 -11.24 -13.76 1.31
N ALA A 212 -11.21 -14.75 2.19
CA ALA A 212 -10.25 -14.81 3.29
C ALA A 212 -8.81 -14.95 2.77
N ALA A 213 -8.58 -15.82 1.79
CA ALA A 213 -7.28 -15.97 1.13
C ALA A 213 -6.80 -14.66 0.49
N PHE A 214 -7.69 -13.94 -0.19
CA PHE A 214 -7.35 -12.63 -0.75
C PHE A 214 -6.91 -11.64 0.33
N VAL A 215 -7.59 -11.57 1.47
CA VAL A 215 -7.20 -10.67 2.57
C VAL A 215 -5.85 -11.06 3.16
N VAL A 216 -5.59 -12.36 3.36
CA VAL A 216 -4.31 -12.85 3.88
C VAL A 216 -3.18 -12.58 2.89
N GLU A 217 -3.39 -12.83 1.60
CA GLU A 217 -2.42 -12.55 0.55
C GLU A 217 -1.99 -11.07 0.55
N VAL A 218 -2.97 -10.16 0.61
CA VAL A 218 -2.68 -8.74 0.72
C VAL A 218 -1.95 -8.44 2.02
N ALA A 219 -2.45 -8.92 3.16
CA ALA A 219 -1.83 -8.67 4.46
C ALA A 219 -0.36 -9.11 4.51
N VAL A 220 -0.04 -10.29 3.96
CA VAL A 220 1.33 -10.82 3.88
C VAL A 220 2.20 -10.00 2.93
N SER A 221 1.65 -9.56 1.78
CA SER A 221 2.39 -8.73 0.82
C SER A 221 2.73 -7.32 1.32
N GLU A 222 1.93 -6.79 2.25
CA GLU A 222 2.14 -5.46 2.83
C GLU A 222 3.04 -5.49 4.08
N ILE A 223 3.44 -6.68 4.57
CA ILE A 223 4.41 -6.80 5.66
C ILE A 223 5.77 -6.32 5.16
N GLY A 224 6.38 -5.43 5.93
CA GLY A 224 7.76 -5.04 5.68
C GLY A 224 8.36 -4.26 6.85
N PRO A 225 9.66 -3.91 6.74
CA PRO A 225 10.34 -3.07 7.72
C PRO A 225 9.69 -1.70 7.91
N ASP A 226 9.04 -1.19 6.86
CA ASP A 226 8.45 0.15 6.81
C ASP A 226 7.02 0.21 7.38
N MET A 227 6.44 -0.94 7.77
CA MET A 227 5.09 -1.00 8.32
C MET A 227 5.05 -0.47 9.78
N ASP A 228 4.25 0.56 10.03
CA ASP A 228 4.05 1.12 11.38
C ASP A 228 3.11 0.23 12.22
N TYR A 229 3.66 -0.85 12.76
CA TYR A 229 2.87 -1.80 13.54
C TYR A 229 2.33 -1.25 14.87
N TYR A 230 2.94 -0.19 15.41
CA TYR A 230 2.42 0.48 16.60
C TYR A 230 1.10 1.17 16.28
N ARG A 231 1.06 1.90 15.17
CA ARG A 231 -0.17 2.50 14.65
C ARG A 231 -1.20 1.44 14.30
N LEU A 232 -0.81 0.34 13.64
CA LEU A 232 -1.71 -0.77 13.34
C LEU A 232 -2.39 -1.32 14.60
N SER A 233 -1.60 -1.57 15.64
CA SER A 233 -2.09 -2.06 16.94
C SER A 233 -3.01 -1.02 17.61
N ARG A 234 -2.70 0.26 17.49
CA ARG A 234 -3.50 1.35 18.05
C ARG A 234 -4.86 1.48 17.34
N GLU A 235 -4.88 1.45 16.02
CA GLU A 235 -6.12 1.48 15.23
C GLU A 235 -7.00 0.26 15.56
N PHE A 236 -6.39 -0.93 15.72
CA PHE A 236 -7.13 -2.11 16.17
C PHE A 236 -7.72 -1.93 17.56
N PHE A 237 -6.96 -1.36 18.50
CA PHE A 237 -7.44 -1.05 19.84
C PHE A 237 -8.63 -0.05 19.83
N GLU A 238 -8.57 0.98 18.99
CA GLU A 238 -9.61 2.02 18.92
C GLU A 238 -10.92 1.50 18.31
N ASN A 239 -10.88 0.41 17.54
CA ASN A 239 -12.04 -0.20 16.87
C ASN A 239 -12.53 -1.51 17.51
N THR A 240 -12.00 -1.89 18.67
CA THR A 240 -12.38 -3.13 19.38
C THR A 240 -12.67 -2.89 20.86
N ASP A 241 -13.41 -3.80 21.48
CA ASP A 241 -13.54 -3.88 22.93
C ASP A 241 -12.50 -4.85 23.55
N GLU A 242 -12.45 -4.91 24.88
CA GLU A 242 -11.48 -5.75 25.59
C GLU A 242 -11.69 -7.26 25.36
N GLU A 243 -12.94 -7.69 25.19
CA GLU A 243 -13.29 -9.10 24.98
C GLU A 243 -12.83 -9.55 23.59
N GLN A 244 -13.11 -8.74 22.56
CA GLN A 244 -12.63 -8.96 21.20
C GLN A 244 -11.10 -9.04 21.14
N ARG A 245 -10.38 -8.14 21.82
CA ARG A 245 -8.91 -8.17 21.89
C ARG A 245 -8.38 -9.41 22.62
N ALA A 246 -9.05 -9.85 23.68
CA ALA A 246 -8.68 -11.06 24.41
C ALA A 246 -8.86 -12.32 23.55
N GLU A 247 -9.94 -12.39 22.77
CA GLU A 247 -10.17 -13.49 21.83
C GLU A 247 -9.16 -13.45 20.68
N PHE A 248 -8.88 -12.27 20.14
CA PHE A 248 -7.89 -12.11 19.07
C PHE A 248 -6.49 -12.59 19.48
N LEU A 249 -6.08 -12.42 20.74
CA LEU A 249 -4.83 -13.00 21.21
C LEU A 249 -4.76 -14.52 21.07
N LYS A 250 -5.88 -15.22 21.29
CA LYS A 250 -5.93 -16.68 21.11
C LYS A 250 -5.80 -17.05 19.64
N VAL A 251 -6.37 -16.23 18.75
CA VAL A 251 -6.20 -16.37 17.30
C VAL A 251 -4.74 -16.21 16.91
N LEU A 252 -4.04 -15.19 17.42
CA LEU A 252 -2.60 -15.01 17.16
C LEU A 252 -1.77 -16.24 17.56
N PHE A 253 -2.02 -16.78 18.76
CA PHE A 253 -1.36 -18.01 19.20
C PHE A 253 -1.71 -19.23 18.35
N ALA A 254 -2.96 -19.35 17.90
CA ALA A 254 -3.39 -20.45 17.05
C ALA A 254 -2.77 -20.38 15.64
N VAL A 255 -2.59 -19.17 15.11
CA VAL A 255 -1.86 -18.95 13.85
C VAL A 255 -0.41 -19.37 13.99
N SER A 256 0.29 -18.89 15.03
CA SER A 256 1.69 -19.30 15.28
C SER A 256 1.85 -20.81 15.49
N ASP A 257 0.95 -21.48 16.23
CA ASP A 257 1.07 -22.94 16.48
C ASP A 257 0.79 -23.79 15.22
N ALA A 258 0.35 -23.19 14.11
CA ALA A 258 -0.12 -23.92 12.93
C ALA A 258 0.96 -24.81 12.31
N HIS A 259 2.22 -24.37 12.33
CA HIS A 259 3.37 -25.14 11.83
C HIS A 259 3.94 -26.13 12.88
N GLY A 260 3.25 -26.32 14.02
CA GLY A 260 3.55 -27.35 15.01
C GLY A 260 4.30 -26.87 16.26
N GLY A 261 4.52 -25.57 16.40
CA GLY A 261 5.08 -24.95 17.60
C GLY A 261 5.00 -23.44 17.56
N VAL A 262 5.28 -22.79 18.68
CA VAL A 262 5.38 -21.32 18.78
C VAL A 262 6.78 -20.98 19.28
N SER A 263 7.53 -20.21 18.50
CA SER A 263 8.88 -19.72 18.82
C SER A 263 8.88 -18.76 20.03
N HIS A 264 10.06 -18.49 20.59
CA HIS A 264 10.17 -17.51 21.66
C HIS A 264 9.87 -16.10 21.13
N GLU A 265 10.35 -15.81 19.94
CA GLU A 265 10.23 -14.55 19.24
C GLU A 265 8.77 -14.22 18.94
N GLU A 266 7.97 -15.17 18.44
CA GLU A 266 6.53 -15.00 18.25
C GLU A 266 5.80 -14.75 19.57
N ILE A 267 6.18 -15.45 20.64
CA ILE A 267 5.61 -15.22 21.98
C ILE A 267 5.88 -13.79 22.46
N GLU A 268 7.08 -13.26 22.21
CA GLU A 268 7.45 -11.88 22.54
C GLU A 268 6.72 -10.86 21.65
N GLU A 269 6.52 -11.16 20.37
CA GLU A 269 5.74 -10.31 19.47
C GLU A 269 4.27 -10.25 19.89
N ILE A 270 3.64 -11.39 20.16
CA ILE A 270 2.27 -11.45 20.68
C ILE A 270 2.17 -10.70 22.02
N ARG A 271 3.21 -10.75 22.87
CA ARG A 271 3.24 -9.97 24.13
C ARG A 271 3.32 -8.47 23.88
N THR A 272 4.10 -8.05 22.88
CA THR A 272 4.22 -6.65 22.46
C THR A 272 2.87 -6.14 21.95
N ILE A 273 2.20 -6.92 21.10
CA ILE A 273 0.83 -6.63 20.64
C ILE A 273 -0.13 -6.54 21.83
N ALA A 274 -0.13 -7.53 22.74
CA ALA A 274 -0.99 -7.52 23.93
C ALA A 274 -0.83 -6.26 24.78
N THR A 275 0.41 -5.77 24.90
CA THR A 275 0.73 -4.53 25.61
C THR A 275 0.20 -3.31 24.89
N ALA A 276 0.37 -3.23 23.55
CA ALA A 276 -0.18 -2.16 22.73
C ALA A 276 -1.72 -2.12 22.78
N LEU A 277 -2.33 -3.30 22.85
CA LEU A 277 -3.77 -3.53 23.01
C LEU A 277 -4.28 -3.31 24.45
N ARG A 278 -3.39 -2.89 25.37
CA ARG A 278 -3.67 -2.59 26.79
C ARG A 278 -4.35 -3.73 27.53
N LEU A 279 -4.02 -4.98 27.18
CA LEU A 279 -4.57 -6.14 27.85
C LEU A 279 -3.81 -6.46 29.14
N PRO A 280 -4.50 -6.90 30.21
CA PRO A 280 -3.83 -7.37 31.41
C PRO A 280 -2.88 -8.53 31.10
N HIS A 281 -1.76 -8.61 31.83
CA HIS A 281 -0.81 -9.73 31.69
C HIS A 281 -1.48 -11.10 31.84
N LYS A 282 -2.50 -11.19 32.71
CA LYS A 282 -3.30 -12.41 32.88
C LYS A 282 -3.96 -12.86 31.58
N THR A 283 -4.50 -11.94 30.78
CA THR A 283 -5.14 -12.25 29.50
C THR A 283 -4.14 -12.84 28.51
N PHE A 284 -2.93 -12.27 28.46
CA PHE A 284 -1.84 -12.84 27.66
C PHE A 284 -1.47 -14.25 28.11
N ILE A 285 -1.36 -14.50 29.42
CA ILE A 285 -1.07 -15.83 29.95
C ILE A 285 -2.21 -16.80 29.59
N ASP A 286 -3.46 -16.42 29.81
CA ASP A 286 -4.63 -17.26 29.53
C ASP A 286 -4.69 -17.62 28.03
N ALA A 287 -4.35 -16.69 27.14
CA ALA A 287 -4.23 -16.96 25.70
C ALA A 287 -3.03 -17.86 25.37
N LYS A 288 -1.84 -17.61 25.93
CA LYS A 288 -0.68 -18.50 25.78
C LYS A 288 -0.99 -19.91 26.26
N LEU A 289 -1.87 -20.04 27.26
CA LEU A 289 -2.25 -21.32 27.84
C LEU A 289 -3.12 -22.20 26.93
N THR A 290 -3.67 -21.67 25.83
CA THR A 290 -4.43 -22.47 24.85
C THR A 290 -3.55 -23.43 24.05
N ILE A 291 -2.28 -23.09 23.87
CA ILE A 291 -1.29 -23.92 23.15
C ILE A 291 -0.68 -24.95 24.10
N PRO A 292 -0.49 -26.23 23.76
CA PRO A 292 0.17 -27.19 24.66
C PRO A 292 1.59 -26.78 25.07
N LYS A 293 2.03 -27.12 26.30
CA LYS A 293 3.35 -26.69 26.81
C LYS A 293 4.51 -27.20 25.94
N GLU A 294 4.36 -28.40 25.39
CA GLU A 294 5.36 -29.08 24.56
C GLU A 294 5.58 -28.40 23.20
N ARG A 295 4.61 -27.59 22.77
CA ARG A 295 4.66 -26.80 21.53
C ARG A 295 5.13 -25.38 21.73
N ARG A 296 5.28 -24.93 22.99
CA ARG A 296 5.80 -23.60 23.30
C ARG A 296 7.31 -23.70 23.46
N SER A 297 8.05 -22.94 22.67
CA SER A 297 9.47 -22.74 22.88
C SER A 297 9.72 -22.20 24.28
N SER A 298 10.73 -22.77 24.96
CA SER A 298 11.12 -22.37 26.32
C SER A 298 11.92 -21.08 26.33
#